data_AF-A0A0B4FUD9-F1
#
_entry.id   AF-A0A0B4FUD9-F1
#
_cell.length_a   1.000
_cell.length_b   1.000
_cell.length_c   1.000
_cell.angle_alpha   90.00
_cell.angle_beta   90.00
_cell.angle_gamma   90.00
#
_symmetry.space_group_name_H-M   'P 1'
#
loop_
_entity.id
_entity.type
_entity.pdbx_description
1 polymer ?
#
loop_
_entity_poly.entity_id
_entity_poly.type
_entity_poly.pdbx_seq_one_letter_code
_entity_poly.pdbx_strand_id
1 'polypeptide(L)'
;MSAQAVAKAAGGVVSIAKSTGVWESIRKALAIDANRSNGVPLNPYFRNPPPGSNDPMAYDDPVTVPAGDIADNPYWKRDHRRHYPKLSVMNQADVASLLTIGSAAAPKVDLIGEAGEKQLVAAKQEGETGLAKCLEKTSGKDVFVDGLPPLPSGQSLASGSWKVYKYELTEENTYPQG
;
A
#
# COMPACT_ATOMS: atom_id res chain seq x y z
N MET A 1 -9.90 20.74 1.88
CA MET A 1 -10.41 21.39 3.11
C MET A 1 -9.26 21.47 4.11
N SER A 2 -8.67 22.66 4.28
CA SER A 2 -7.55 22.82 5.22
C SER A 2 -8.01 22.67 6.66
N ALA A 3 -7.11 22.19 7.54
CA ALA A 3 -7.40 22.03 8.97
C ALA A 3 -7.83 23.37 9.63
N GLN A 4 -7.37 24.50 9.09
CA GLN A 4 -7.74 25.84 9.56
C GLN A 4 -9.19 26.20 9.19
N ALA A 5 -9.65 25.88 7.97
CA ALA A 5 -11.04 26.08 7.57
C ALA A 5 -12.01 25.20 8.39
N VAL A 6 -11.60 23.95 8.69
CA VAL A 6 -12.37 23.03 9.55
C VAL A 6 -12.40 23.52 11.01
N ALA A 7 -11.27 24.00 11.54
CA ALA A 7 -11.20 24.56 12.90
C ALA A 7 -12.07 25.82 13.05
N LYS A 8 -12.12 26.68 12.02
CA LYS A 8 -12.97 27.88 11.99
C LYS A 8 -14.46 27.54 11.90
N ALA A 9 -14.82 26.49 11.16
CA ALA A 9 -16.21 26.01 11.06
C ALA A 9 -16.69 25.29 12.34
N ALA A 10 -15.79 24.65 13.09
CA ALA A 10 -16.10 23.95 14.35
C ALA A 10 -16.07 24.87 15.60
N GLY A 11 -15.68 26.13 15.45
CA GLY A 11 -15.55 27.13 16.51
C GLY A 11 -16.88 27.49 17.17
N GLY A 12 -17.39 26.62 18.04
CA GLY A 12 -18.60 26.88 18.82
C GLY A 12 -19.20 25.64 19.45
N VAL A 13 -19.12 24.50 18.76
CA VAL A 13 -19.80 23.25 19.15
C VAL A 13 -18.78 22.21 19.59
N VAL A 14 -18.18 22.42 20.77
CA VAL A 14 -17.35 21.41 21.42
C VAL A 14 -18.05 21.00 22.71
N SER A 15 -18.33 19.71 22.87
CA SER A 15 -19.03 19.11 24.02
C SER A 15 -18.15 19.07 25.27
N ILE A 16 -17.78 20.24 25.76
CA ILE A 16 -16.83 20.49 26.84
C ILE A 16 -17.46 21.43 27.87
N ALA A 17 -17.14 21.25 29.14
CA ALA A 17 -17.58 22.13 30.22
C ALA A 17 -17.03 23.55 30.00
N LYS A 18 -17.90 24.55 29.91
CA LYS A 18 -17.51 25.96 29.69
C LYS A 18 -17.85 26.81 30.91
N SER A 19 -17.09 27.89 31.12
CA SER A 19 -17.47 28.96 32.05
C SER A 19 -18.78 29.60 31.57
N THR A 20 -19.57 30.14 32.50
CA THR A 20 -20.89 30.73 32.22
C THR A 20 -21.03 32.10 32.90
N GLY A 21 -21.91 32.94 32.37
CA GLY A 21 -22.19 34.28 32.93
C GLY A 21 -20.97 35.20 32.93
N VAL A 22 -20.79 35.96 34.01
CA VAL A 22 -19.72 36.96 34.16
C VAL A 22 -18.32 36.33 34.03
N TRP A 23 -18.16 35.09 34.46
CA TRP A 23 -16.88 34.37 34.38
C TRP A 23 -16.47 34.04 32.95
N GLU A 24 -17.41 33.83 32.02
CA GLU A 24 -17.08 33.64 30.60
C GLU A 24 -16.61 34.96 29.96
N SER A 25 -17.21 36.09 30.36
CA SER A 25 -16.75 37.41 29.91
C SER A 25 -15.32 37.70 30.39
N ILE A 26 -15.00 37.37 31.64
CA ILE A 26 -13.65 37.49 32.20
C ILE A 26 -12.68 36.55 31.48
N ARG A 27 -13.06 35.28 31.25
CA ARG A 27 -12.23 34.30 30.52
C ARG A 27 -11.91 34.80 29.11
N LYS A 28 -12.90 35.30 28.38
CA LYS A 28 -12.71 35.84 27.03
C LYS A 28 -11.81 37.07 27.01
N ALA A 29 -11.87 37.90 28.05
CA ALA A 29 -11.04 39.11 28.15
C ALA A 29 -9.57 38.81 28.52
N LEU A 30 -9.33 37.77 29.33
CA LEU A 30 -7.99 37.45 29.86
C LEU A 30 -7.27 36.29 29.15
N ALA A 31 -7.97 35.50 28.34
CA ALA A 31 -7.35 34.40 27.59
C ALA A 31 -6.60 34.91 26.34
N ILE A 32 -5.42 34.35 26.10
CA ILE A 32 -4.61 34.62 24.88
C ILE A 32 -5.38 34.20 23.62
N ASP A 33 -6.11 33.09 23.68
CA ASP A 33 -7.02 32.63 22.63
C ASP A 33 -8.36 32.24 23.26
N ALA A 34 -9.38 33.05 23.04
CA ALA A 34 -10.72 32.84 23.56
C ALA A 34 -11.43 31.60 22.95
N ASN A 35 -10.98 31.14 21.77
CA ASN A 35 -11.50 29.94 21.12
C ASN A 35 -10.96 28.65 21.75
N ARG A 36 -9.90 28.73 22.55
CA ARG A 36 -9.33 27.57 23.23
C ARG A 36 -10.29 27.04 24.30
N SER A 37 -10.43 25.71 24.35
CA SER A 37 -11.24 25.00 25.36
C SER A 37 -10.41 24.61 26.59
N ASN A 38 -11.06 24.27 27.70
CA ASN A 38 -10.40 23.78 28.93
C ASN A 38 -10.14 22.26 28.93
N GLY A 39 -10.59 21.55 27.89
CA GLY A 39 -10.39 20.10 27.75
C GLY A 39 -11.18 19.22 28.73
N VAL A 40 -12.14 19.77 29.49
CA VAL A 40 -12.95 19.02 30.47
C VAL A 40 -14.23 18.50 29.80
N PRO A 41 -14.41 17.18 29.59
CA PRO A 41 -15.62 16.66 28.97
C PRO A 41 -16.87 16.95 29.82
N LEU A 42 -18.03 17.07 29.18
CA LEU A 42 -19.31 17.18 29.88
C LEU A 42 -19.75 15.81 30.41
N ASN A 43 -19.77 15.61 31.74
CA ASN A 43 -20.20 14.35 32.37
C ASN A 43 -21.54 13.79 31.85
N PRO A 44 -22.58 14.59 31.54
CA PRO A 44 -23.84 14.06 31.04
C PRO A 44 -23.76 13.39 29.64
N TYR A 45 -22.76 13.74 28.83
CA TYR A 45 -22.59 13.26 27.46
C TYR A 45 -21.36 12.37 27.29
N PHE A 46 -20.33 12.60 28.09
CA PHE A 46 -19.09 11.84 28.01
C PHE A 46 -19.28 10.49 28.70
N ARG A 47 -19.28 9.41 27.89
CA ARG A 47 -19.39 8.03 28.39
C ARG A 47 -20.68 7.80 29.19
N ASN A 48 -21.76 8.44 28.77
CA ASN A 48 -23.09 8.25 29.32
C ASN A 48 -24.08 8.01 28.17
N PRO A 49 -24.73 6.84 28.07
CA PRO A 49 -24.70 5.73 29.03
C PRO A 49 -23.30 5.10 29.19
N PRO A 50 -22.98 4.53 30.36
CA PRO A 50 -21.73 3.80 30.52
C PRO A 50 -21.73 2.56 29.60
N PRO A 51 -20.56 2.06 29.18
CA PRO A 51 -20.49 0.98 28.19
C PRO A 51 -21.30 -0.28 28.55
N GLY A 52 -21.46 -0.60 29.83
CA GLY A 52 -22.24 -1.75 30.32
C GLY A 52 -23.75 -1.53 30.44
N SER A 53 -24.25 -0.33 30.15
CA SER A 53 -25.69 -0.04 30.10
C SER A 53 -26.29 -0.19 28.69
N ASN A 54 -25.46 -0.49 27.69
CA ASN A 54 -25.94 -0.88 26.37
C ASN A 54 -26.62 -2.25 26.47
N ASP A 55 -27.68 -2.46 25.68
CA ASP A 55 -28.36 -3.75 25.60
C ASP A 55 -27.38 -4.83 25.10
N PRO A 56 -27.08 -5.88 25.90
CA PRO A 56 -26.16 -6.94 25.50
C PRO A 56 -26.60 -7.70 24.25
N MET A 57 -27.91 -7.71 23.93
CA MET A 57 -28.46 -8.43 22.78
C MET A 57 -28.60 -7.56 21.53
N ALA A 58 -28.30 -6.25 21.63
CA ALA A 58 -28.41 -5.34 20.49
C ALA A 58 -27.24 -5.44 19.51
N TYR A 59 -26.17 -6.15 19.87
CA TYR A 59 -25.01 -6.31 19.01
C TYR A 59 -25.04 -7.66 18.29
N ASP A 60 -25.02 -7.60 16.96
CA ASP A 60 -24.79 -8.74 16.09
C ASP A 60 -23.42 -8.62 15.43
N ASP A 61 -22.69 -9.73 15.33
CA ASP A 61 -21.40 -9.76 14.66
C ASP A 61 -21.54 -9.40 13.17
N PRO A 62 -20.86 -8.35 12.69
CA PRO A 62 -20.98 -7.95 11.30
C PRO A 62 -20.31 -8.99 10.40
N VAL A 63 -21.04 -9.43 9.38
CA VAL A 63 -20.55 -10.30 8.32
C VAL A 63 -20.50 -9.54 7.00
N THR A 64 -19.48 -9.79 6.18
CA THR A 64 -19.35 -9.18 4.86
C THR A 64 -19.82 -10.17 3.78
N VAL A 65 -20.55 -9.69 2.79
CA VAL A 65 -20.82 -10.45 1.56
C VAL A 65 -19.61 -10.25 0.62
N PRO A 66 -18.98 -11.32 0.10
CA PRO A 66 -19.45 -12.71 0.01
C PRO A 66 -19.00 -13.67 1.13
N ALA A 67 -18.22 -13.23 2.12
CA ALA A 67 -17.62 -14.11 3.12
C ALA A 67 -18.64 -14.80 4.05
N GLY A 68 -19.78 -14.15 4.33
CA GLY A 68 -20.87 -14.68 5.16
C GLY A 68 -21.92 -15.51 4.42
N ASP A 69 -21.79 -15.71 3.11
CA ASP A 69 -22.79 -16.47 2.34
C ASP A 69 -22.75 -17.96 2.72
N ILE A 70 -23.94 -18.57 2.84
CA ILE A 70 -24.16 -19.97 3.21
C ILE A 70 -24.10 -20.86 1.96
N ALA A 71 -24.48 -20.31 0.79
CA ALA A 71 -24.38 -20.99 -0.50
C ALA A 71 -23.12 -20.52 -1.25
N ASP A 72 -22.61 -21.35 -2.16
CA ASP A 72 -21.54 -21.02 -3.11
C ASP A 72 -20.24 -20.41 -2.54
N ASN A 73 -19.99 -20.58 -1.23
CA ASN A 73 -18.86 -20.00 -0.51
C ASN A 73 -17.88 -21.07 0.05
N PRO A 74 -17.31 -21.95 -0.81
CA PRO A 74 -16.41 -22.99 -0.34
C PRO A 74 -15.08 -22.40 0.14
N TYR A 75 -14.56 -22.92 1.26
CA TYR A 75 -13.37 -22.38 1.92
C TYR A 75 -12.14 -22.29 1.02
N TRP A 76 -11.91 -23.27 0.13
CA TRP A 76 -10.72 -23.30 -0.72
C TRP A 76 -10.64 -22.13 -1.72
N LYS A 77 -11.76 -21.53 -2.14
CA LYS A 77 -11.77 -20.34 -3.01
C LYS A 77 -11.34 -19.07 -2.29
N ARG A 78 -11.51 -19.02 -0.97
CA ARG A 78 -11.17 -17.88 -0.09
C ARG A 78 -9.97 -18.16 0.81
N ASP A 79 -9.29 -19.29 0.61
CA ASP A 79 -8.12 -19.67 1.39
C ASP A 79 -6.87 -18.92 0.90
N HIS A 80 -6.77 -17.63 1.22
CA HIS A 80 -5.60 -16.82 0.88
C HIS A 80 -4.32 -17.28 1.59
N ARG A 81 -4.44 -17.97 2.73
CA ARG A 81 -3.29 -18.51 3.47
C ARG A 81 -2.54 -19.56 2.66
N ARG A 82 -3.24 -20.41 1.90
CA ARG A 82 -2.61 -21.40 1.02
C ARG A 82 -2.29 -20.88 -0.37
N HIS A 83 -2.98 -19.83 -0.83
CA HIS A 83 -2.72 -19.16 -2.10
C HIS A 83 -1.69 -18.02 -1.97
N TYR A 84 -0.65 -18.22 -1.15
CA TYR A 84 0.42 -17.23 -1.02
C TYR A 84 1.35 -17.26 -2.24
N PRO A 85 1.90 -16.11 -2.67
CA PRO A 85 2.90 -16.09 -3.73
C PRO A 85 4.17 -16.82 -3.28
N LYS A 86 4.65 -17.75 -4.09
CA LYS A 86 5.89 -18.48 -3.81
C LYS A 86 7.11 -17.58 -4.07
N LEU A 87 8.13 -17.70 -3.23
CA LEU A 87 9.41 -17.02 -3.44
C LEU A 87 10.11 -17.63 -4.67
N SER A 88 10.47 -16.77 -5.63
CA SER A 88 11.29 -17.13 -6.78
C SER A 88 12.75 -16.84 -6.45
N VAL A 89 13.57 -17.88 -6.32
CA VAL A 89 15.02 -17.77 -6.14
C VAL A 89 15.69 -18.15 -7.46
N MET A 90 16.59 -17.29 -7.96
CA MET A 90 17.31 -17.51 -9.20
C MET A 90 18.81 -17.53 -8.93
N ASN A 91 19.49 -18.52 -9.50
CA ASN A 91 20.94 -18.64 -9.44
C ASN A 91 21.57 -18.05 -10.71
N GLN A 92 22.88 -17.85 -10.71
CA GLN A 92 23.59 -17.34 -11.90
C GLN A 92 23.40 -18.26 -13.12
N ALA A 93 23.37 -19.58 -12.92
CA ALA A 93 23.14 -20.55 -13.99
C ALA A 93 21.72 -20.44 -14.57
N ASP A 94 20.71 -20.18 -13.73
CA ASP A 94 19.33 -20.01 -14.19
C ASP A 94 19.22 -18.76 -15.07
N VAL A 95 19.83 -17.64 -14.66
CA VAL A 95 19.86 -16.40 -15.46
C VAL A 95 20.61 -16.61 -16.78
N ALA A 96 21.75 -17.31 -16.76
CA ALA A 96 22.48 -17.64 -17.99
C ALA A 96 21.63 -18.48 -18.96
N SER A 97 20.88 -19.47 -18.45
CA SER A 97 19.97 -20.29 -19.27
C SER A 97 18.83 -19.48 -19.88
N LEU A 98 18.29 -18.50 -19.15
CA LEU A 98 17.26 -17.60 -19.67
C LEU A 98 17.81 -16.67 -20.76
N LEU A 99 19.08 -16.25 -20.66
CA LEU A 99 19.73 -15.43 -21.68
C LEU A 99 19.99 -16.21 -22.98
N THR A 100 20.30 -17.50 -22.90
CA THR A 100 20.61 -18.33 -24.08
C THR A 100 19.37 -18.87 -24.77
N ILE A 101 18.44 -19.46 -24.02
CA ILE A 101 17.24 -20.14 -24.57
C ILE A 101 16.04 -19.18 -24.66
N GLY A 102 15.97 -18.18 -23.78
CA GLY A 102 14.83 -17.28 -23.66
C GLY A 102 13.88 -17.67 -22.52
N SER A 103 12.68 -17.11 -22.56
CA SER A 103 11.64 -17.35 -21.55
C SER A 103 10.37 -17.92 -22.18
N ALA A 104 9.43 -18.41 -21.37
CA ALA A 104 8.14 -18.88 -21.87
C ALA A 104 7.35 -17.78 -22.62
N ALA A 105 7.55 -16.51 -22.28
CA ALA A 105 6.91 -15.38 -22.95
C ALA A 105 7.64 -14.95 -24.23
N ALA A 106 8.95 -15.17 -24.31
CA ALA A 106 9.79 -14.82 -25.44
C ALA A 106 10.88 -15.90 -25.65
N PRO A 107 10.55 -17.01 -26.33
CA PRO A 107 11.51 -18.06 -26.63
C PRO A 107 12.47 -17.60 -27.73
N LYS A 108 13.78 -17.86 -27.56
CA LYS A 108 14.80 -17.61 -28.59
C LYS A 108 15.15 -18.86 -29.40
N VAL A 109 14.85 -20.03 -28.84
CA VAL A 109 15.10 -21.34 -29.44
C VAL A 109 13.83 -22.18 -29.35
N ASP A 110 13.47 -22.85 -30.44
CA ASP A 110 12.32 -23.74 -30.48
C ASP A 110 12.62 -25.04 -29.74
N LEU A 111 12.14 -25.13 -28.50
CA LEU A 111 12.29 -26.32 -27.66
C LEU A 111 11.18 -27.33 -27.96
N ILE A 112 11.34 -28.12 -29.01
CA ILE A 112 10.36 -29.15 -29.40
C ILE A 112 10.93 -30.55 -29.14
N GLY A 113 10.21 -31.35 -28.34
CA GLY A 113 10.52 -32.75 -28.08
C GLY A 113 11.87 -32.99 -27.36
N GLU A 114 12.45 -34.18 -27.54
CA GLU A 114 13.72 -34.56 -26.89
C GLU A 114 14.90 -33.64 -27.22
N ALA A 115 14.88 -32.99 -28.40
CA ALA A 115 15.91 -32.04 -28.79
C ALA A 115 15.88 -30.78 -27.89
N GLY A 116 14.69 -30.33 -27.51
CA GLY A 116 14.50 -29.22 -26.57
C GLY A 116 14.96 -29.57 -25.15
N GLU A 117 14.67 -30.78 -24.68
CA GLU A 117 15.15 -31.23 -23.37
C GLU A 117 16.69 -31.28 -23.30
N LYS A 118 17.34 -31.79 -24.35
CA LYS A 118 18.80 -31.82 -24.45
C LYS A 118 19.40 -30.41 -24.45
N GLN A 119 18.75 -29.45 -25.12
CA GLN A 119 19.18 -28.05 -25.14
C GLN A 119 19.02 -27.38 -23.77
N LEU A 120 17.94 -27.67 -23.03
CA LEU A 120 17.75 -27.19 -21.66
C LEU A 120 18.84 -27.70 -20.71
N VAL A 121 19.17 -28.99 -20.81
CA VAL A 121 20.24 -29.60 -20.00
C VAL A 121 21.60 -28.99 -20.37
N ALA A 122 21.89 -28.83 -21.67
CA ALA A 122 23.12 -28.20 -22.13
C ALA A 122 23.25 -26.75 -21.65
N ALA A 123 22.20 -25.95 -21.74
CA ALA A 123 22.20 -24.56 -21.25
C ALA A 123 22.39 -24.47 -19.73
N LYS A 124 21.84 -25.42 -18.97
CA LYS A 124 22.04 -25.48 -17.52
C LYS A 124 23.50 -25.79 -17.17
N GLN A 125 24.13 -26.75 -17.87
CA GLN A 125 25.54 -27.08 -17.70
C GLN A 125 26.45 -25.92 -18.14
N GLU A 126 26.14 -25.26 -19.26
CA GLU A 126 26.88 -24.06 -19.68
C GLU A 126 26.73 -22.91 -18.67
N GLY A 127 25.57 -22.77 -18.02
CA GLY A 127 25.33 -21.78 -16.98
C GLY A 127 26.21 -21.97 -15.74
N GLU A 128 26.64 -23.20 -15.43
CA GLU A 128 27.58 -23.50 -14.34
C GLU A 128 29.00 -22.95 -14.63
N THR A 129 29.34 -22.71 -15.90
CA THR A 129 30.64 -22.13 -16.28
C THR A 129 30.77 -20.64 -15.95
N GLY A 130 29.67 -20.01 -15.49
CA GLY A 130 29.61 -18.65 -14.97
C GLY A 130 28.90 -17.66 -15.91
N LEU A 131 28.18 -16.69 -15.33
CA LEU A 131 27.42 -15.68 -16.07
C LEU A 131 28.29 -14.83 -17.00
N ALA A 132 29.55 -14.57 -16.62
CA ALA A 132 30.48 -13.76 -17.42
C ALA A 132 30.70 -14.35 -18.83
N LYS A 133 30.94 -15.67 -18.92
CA LYS A 133 31.13 -16.35 -20.21
C LYS A 133 29.86 -16.34 -21.07
N CYS A 134 28.69 -16.37 -20.43
CA CYS A 134 27.41 -16.25 -21.12
C CYS A 134 27.22 -14.85 -21.72
N LEU A 135 27.65 -13.80 -21.01
CA LEU A 135 27.56 -12.40 -21.47
C LEU A 135 28.56 -12.07 -22.58
N GLU A 136 29.72 -12.74 -22.63
CA GLU A 136 30.63 -12.64 -23.77
C GLU A 136 29.99 -13.13 -25.08
N LYS A 137 29.21 -14.23 -24.99
CA LYS A 137 28.46 -14.79 -26.11
C LYS A 137 27.17 -14.01 -26.41
N THR A 138 26.52 -13.50 -25.37
CA THR A 138 25.19 -12.88 -25.44
C THR A 138 25.31 -11.44 -24.99
N SER A 139 25.16 -10.48 -25.92
CA SER A 139 25.44 -9.04 -25.71
C SER A 139 24.63 -8.32 -24.62
N GLY A 140 23.82 -9.02 -23.80
CA GLY A 140 23.08 -8.47 -22.65
C GLY A 140 21.99 -7.45 -23.00
N LYS A 141 21.80 -7.16 -24.29
CA LYS A 141 20.90 -6.12 -24.81
C LYS A 141 19.44 -6.35 -24.42
N ASP A 142 19.06 -7.60 -24.22
CA ASP A 142 17.68 -7.97 -23.87
C ASP A 142 17.26 -7.53 -22.46
N VAL A 143 18.22 -7.15 -21.61
CA VAL A 143 17.95 -6.65 -20.25
C VAL A 143 17.66 -5.15 -20.26
N PHE A 144 18.07 -4.44 -21.32
CA PHE A 144 17.87 -3.00 -21.44
C PHE A 144 16.48 -2.67 -21.99
N VAL A 145 15.90 -1.59 -21.45
CA VAL A 145 14.67 -0.99 -21.98
C VAL A 145 15.10 0.19 -22.82
N ASP A 146 14.86 0.14 -24.14
CA ASP A 146 15.28 1.15 -25.11
C ASP A 146 16.79 1.49 -25.06
N GLY A 147 17.62 0.48 -24.74
CA GLY A 147 19.08 0.63 -24.64
C GLY A 147 19.57 1.27 -23.33
N LEU A 148 18.68 1.55 -22.39
CA LEU A 148 18.99 2.05 -21.05
C LEU A 148 18.79 0.96 -20.00
N PRO A 149 19.56 0.98 -18.88
CA PRO A 149 19.31 0.11 -17.74
C PRO A 149 17.87 0.29 -17.23
N PRO A 150 17.20 -0.81 -16.81
CA PRO A 150 15.86 -0.72 -16.26
C PRO A 150 15.88 0.14 -14.99
N LEU A 151 14.78 0.86 -14.75
CA LEU A 151 14.58 1.59 -13.50
C LEU A 151 14.52 0.61 -12.31
N PRO A 152 14.83 1.02 -11.07
CA PRO A 152 14.84 0.12 -9.91
C PRO A 152 13.52 -0.62 -9.66
N SER A 153 12.39 -0.02 -10.01
CA SER A 153 11.05 -0.63 -9.95
C SER A 153 10.63 -1.29 -11.27
N GLY A 154 11.45 -1.20 -12.32
CA GLY A 154 11.10 -1.59 -13.69
C GLY A 154 9.99 -0.73 -14.32
N GLN A 155 9.63 0.39 -13.68
CA GLN A 155 8.45 1.17 -14.02
C GLN A 155 8.72 2.67 -13.93
N SER A 156 8.11 3.44 -14.83
CA SER A 156 8.20 4.90 -14.86
C SER A 156 6.86 5.54 -14.49
N LEU A 157 6.88 6.81 -14.09
CA LEU A 157 5.66 7.60 -13.86
C LEU A 157 4.72 7.59 -15.08
N ALA A 158 5.27 7.43 -16.28
CA ALA A 158 4.53 7.36 -17.54
C ALA A 158 3.83 6.01 -17.78
N SER A 159 4.24 4.94 -17.08
CA SER A 159 3.70 3.58 -17.27
C SER A 159 2.33 3.34 -16.62
N GLY A 160 1.85 4.28 -15.78
CA GLY A 160 0.47 4.33 -15.28
C GLY A 160 0.01 3.20 -14.35
N SER A 161 0.82 2.16 -14.13
CA SER A 161 0.49 0.98 -13.33
C SER A 161 0.58 1.21 -11.82
N TRP A 162 1.36 2.19 -11.38
CA TRP A 162 1.46 2.61 -10.00
C TRP A 162 0.90 4.02 -9.81
N LYS A 163 0.09 4.19 -8.75
CA LYS A 163 -0.25 5.51 -8.22
C LYS A 163 0.99 6.10 -7.54
N VAL A 164 1.91 6.63 -8.32
CA VAL A 164 3.02 7.43 -7.79
C VAL A 164 2.42 8.74 -7.27
N TYR A 165 2.54 8.98 -5.98
CA TYR A 165 2.13 10.25 -5.39
C TYR A 165 3.06 11.34 -5.91
N LYS A 166 2.52 12.22 -6.76
CA LYS A 166 3.20 13.47 -7.10
C LYS A 166 3.08 14.36 -5.87
N TYR A 167 4.21 14.72 -5.29
CA TYR A 167 4.24 15.72 -4.26
C TYR A 167 3.86 17.06 -4.90
N GLU A 168 2.76 17.63 -4.42
CA GLU A 168 2.29 18.94 -4.81
C GLU A 168 2.34 19.83 -3.57
N LEU A 169 2.63 21.11 -3.79
CA LEU A 169 2.46 22.10 -2.73
C LEU A 169 0.95 22.25 -2.49
N THR A 170 0.54 22.19 -1.23
CA THR A 170 -0.85 22.45 -0.87
C THR A 170 -1.19 23.90 -1.20
N GLU A 171 -2.41 24.15 -1.69
CA GLU A 171 -2.89 25.50 -2.02
C GLU A 171 -2.80 26.45 -0.82
N GLU A 172 -2.97 25.91 0.39
CA GLU A 172 -2.75 26.61 1.65
C GLU A 172 -1.58 25.99 2.40
N ASN A 173 -0.61 26.82 2.79
CA ASN A 173 0.50 26.39 3.64
C ASN A 173 0.04 26.27 5.10
N THR A 174 0.46 25.20 5.77
CA THR A 174 0.22 24.98 7.21
C THR A 174 0.87 26.06 8.08
N TYR A 175 1.96 26.66 7.60
CA TYR A 175 2.71 27.70 8.29
C TYR A 175 2.67 29.02 7.50
N PRO A 176 2.72 30.18 8.18
CA PRO A 176 2.88 31.46 7.50
C PRO A 176 4.21 31.53 6.75
N GLN A 177 4.30 32.41 5.75
CA GLN A 177 5.59 32.74 5.12
C GLN A 177 6.48 33.46 6.15
N GLY A 178 7.76 33.08 6.19
CA GLY A 178 8.75 33.59 7.14
C GLY A 178 9.25 34.98 6.84
#